data_AF-A0A2D4SPI4-F1
#
_entry.id   AF-A0A2D4SPI4-F1
#
_cell.length_a   1.000
_cell.length_b   1.000
_cell.length_c   1.000
_cell.angle_alpha   90.00
_cell.angle_beta   90.00
_cell.angle_gamma   90.00
#
_symmetry.space_group_name_H-M   'P 1'
#
loop_
_entity.id
_entity.type
_entity.pdbx_description
1 polymer ?
#
loop_
_entity_poly.entity_id
_entity_poly.type
_entity_poly.pdbx_seq_one_letter_code
_entity_poly.pdbx_strand_id
1 'polypeptide(L)'
;MFLLLFFISLIMGPVHAQPTMSQGVERTNVFIPAAPSPSEPWHHTSTVYADIHYAYKDRHTAQALIRHANSAIPRIAQTLELGSGSAMKIYLMPTQESFSRLQPGKTPDWADGTAWPDLGLIFLRSPDIRDGRSDPLTQVLDHEIAHIVLGRAFGDRPVPRWLQEGVAQIVSGEHGHRTVDVLSQGLLGDELLSLQELTHRFPNDPRRAQLAYAQSADFIVFLRQTYGANALPKLISMMANNQSFGYSIRNITGKTIHELDMEWRGELSDSLLWLKPLFSDTTLLAVGGLFLVLGFARKHKKRYAYRNQQVEQREVYEMLERELRNWKPSYLSYPPPATPWS
;
A
#
# COMPACT_ATOMS: atom_id res chain seq x y z
N MET A 1 -10.55 -11.78 33.98
CA MET A 1 -10.66 -12.67 32.81
C MET A 1 -11.94 -12.31 32.06
N PHE A 2 -11.91 -11.23 31.25
CA PHE A 2 -12.91 -10.79 30.26
C PHE A 2 -12.54 -9.34 29.88
N LEU A 3 -11.44 -9.18 29.13
CA LEU A 3 -11.02 -7.92 28.49
C LEU A 3 -9.96 -8.24 27.43
N LEU A 4 -10.31 -9.20 26.57
CA LEU A 4 -9.59 -9.56 25.36
C LEU A 4 -10.70 -9.91 24.39
N LEU A 5 -11.11 -8.97 23.53
CA LEU A 5 -11.97 -9.15 22.33
C LEU A 5 -12.54 -7.81 21.83
N PHE A 6 -11.72 -6.77 21.69
CA PHE A 6 -12.13 -5.55 20.96
C PHE A 6 -10.90 -4.89 20.31
N PHE A 7 -10.23 -5.62 19.41
CA PHE A 7 -9.16 -5.06 18.58
C PHE A 7 -9.10 -5.65 17.16
N ILE A 8 -10.20 -6.22 16.70
CA ILE A 8 -10.34 -6.66 15.31
C ILE A 8 -11.56 -5.96 14.75
N SER A 9 -11.37 -5.27 13.62
CA SER A 9 -12.36 -4.49 12.87
C SER A 9 -12.33 -2.98 13.11
N LEU A 10 -11.25 -2.33 12.67
CA LEU A 10 -11.33 -0.98 12.04
C LEU A 10 -10.00 -0.59 11.36
N ILE A 11 -9.47 -1.43 10.49
CA ILE A 11 -8.42 -1.03 9.52
C ILE A 11 -8.83 -1.53 8.13
N MET A 12 -10.06 -1.24 7.73
CA MET A 12 -10.39 -1.24 6.31
C MET A 12 -10.19 0.19 5.82
N GLY A 13 -8.94 0.51 5.49
CA GLY A 13 -8.69 1.58 4.53
C GLY A 13 -9.37 1.22 3.21
N PRO A 14 -9.88 2.20 2.45
CA PRO A 14 -10.52 1.96 1.17
C PRO A 14 -9.60 1.16 0.22
N VAL A 15 -10.11 0.03 -0.26
CA VAL A 15 -9.53 -0.76 -1.35
C VAL A 15 -9.63 0.11 -2.61
N HIS A 16 -8.53 0.77 -2.96
CA HIS A 16 -8.41 1.54 -4.19
C HIS A 16 -7.86 0.63 -5.31
N ALA A 17 -8.22 0.99 -6.54
CA ALA A 17 -7.86 0.32 -7.78
C ALA A 17 -6.39 -0.16 -7.78
N GLN A 18 -6.18 -1.44 -8.01
CA GLN A 18 -4.86 -2.00 -8.29
C GLN A 18 -4.76 -2.22 -9.82
N PRO A 19 -3.63 -2.67 -10.36
CA PRO A 19 -3.53 -3.30 -11.68
C PRO A 19 -3.47 -4.84 -11.54
N THR A 20 -4.24 -5.59 -12.35
CA THR A 20 -4.00 -7.02 -12.58
C THR A 20 -4.33 -7.41 -14.02
N MET A 21 -3.41 -8.17 -14.61
CA MET A 21 -3.63 -8.94 -15.84
C MET A 21 -4.65 -10.05 -15.61
N SER A 22 -5.52 -10.25 -16.61
CA SER A 22 -6.36 -11.45 -16.68
C SER A 22 -5.47 -12.69 -16.82
N GLN A 23 -5.74 -13.72 -16.03
CA GLN A 23 -5.05 -15.00 -16.18
C GLN A 23 -5.48 -15.71 -17.45
N GLY A 24 -4.49 -16.13 -18.25
CA GLY A 24 -4.54 -17.28 -19.15
C GLY A 24 -5.71 -17.35 -20.12
N VAL A 25 -5.56 -16.75 -21.30
CA VAL A 25 -6.41 -17.09 -22.44
C VAL A 25 -5.87 -18.37 -23.09
N GLU A 26 -6.68 -19.42 -23.10
CA GLU A 26 -6.44 -20.64 -23.86
C GLU A 26 -6.28 -20.29 -25.35
N ARG A 27 -5.20 -20.76 -25.99
CA ARG A 27 -4.69 -20.32 -27.32
C ARG A 27 -5.60 -20.61 -28.51
N THR A 28 -6.87 -20.97 -28.31
CA THR A 28 -7.77 -21.36 -29.38
C THR A 28 -9.10 -20.63 -29.20
N ASN A 29 -9.33 -19.66 -30.10
CA ASN A 29 -10.51 -18.79 -30.22
C ASN A 29 -10.47 -17.49 -29.42
N VAL A 30 -9.49 -16.63 -29.71
CA VAL A 30 -9.64 -15.19 -29.46
C VAL A 30 -10.62 -14.65 -30.50
N PHE A 31 -11.91 -14.65 -30.16
CA PHE A 31 -12.89 -13.84 -30.86
C PHE A 31 -12.57 -12.39 -30.52
N ILE A 32 -11.96 -11.65 -31.45
CA ILE A 32 -12.02 -10.18 -31.40
C ILE A 32 -13.47 -9.86 -31.77
N PRO A 33 -14.34 -9.44 -30.83
CA PRO A 33 -15.65 -8.96 -31.25
C PRO A 33 -15.41 -7.83 -32.25
N ALA A 34 -16.02 -7.92 -33.43
CA ALA A 34 -16.31 -6.72 -34.19
C ALA A 34 -17.00 -5.78 -33.22
N ALA A 35 -16.37 -4.63 -32.94
CA ALA A 35 -16.84 -3.69 -31.92
C ALA A 35 -18.35 -3.46 -32.08
N PRO A 36 -19.18 -3.76 -31.06
CA PRO A 36 -20.61 -3.54 -31.18
C PRO A 36 -20.94 -2.04 -31.04
N SER A 37 -21.84 -1.55 -31.89
CA SER A 37 -22.62 -0.32 -31.65
C SER A 37 -23.95 -0.69 -30.98
N PRO A 38 -24.50 0.15 -30.08
CA PRO A 38 -25.58 1.05 -30.50
C PRO A 38 -25.58 2.39 -29.75
N SER A 39 -25.09 3.45 -30.40
CA SER A 39 -25.72 4.79 -30.49
C SER A 39 -24.77 5.92 -30.95
N GLU A 40 -23.45 5.74 -30.87
CA GLU A 40 -22.46 6.68 -31.41
C GLU A 40 -21.29 5.92 -32.08
N PRO A 41 -20.81 6.34 -33.27
CA PRO A 41 -19.62 5.76 -33.86
C PRO A 41 -18.39 6.07 -33.00
N TRP A 42 -17.51 5.08 -32.81
CA TRP A 42 -16.21 5.32 -32.17
C TRP A 42 -15.43 6.36 -32.96
N HIS A 43 -14.99 7.40 -32.27
CA HIS A 43 -13.99 8.31 -32.81
C HIS A 43 -12.62 7.73 -32.53
N HIS A 44 -11.66 8.03 -33.41
CA HIS A 44 -10.27 7.64 -33.18
C HIS A 44 -9.30 8.76 -33.54
N THR A 45 -8.12 8.69 -32.94
CA THR A 45 -6.99 9.56 -33.27
C THR A 45 -5.73 8.73 -33.16
N SER A 46 -4.84 8.86 -34.15
CA SER A 46 -3.68 7.98 -34.26
C SER A 46 -2.38 8.78 -34.39
N THR A 47 -1.29 8.16 -33.95
CA THR A 47 0.10 8.57 -34.14
C THR A 47 0.89 7.36 -34.64
N VAL A 48 2.21 7.51 -34.81
CA VAL A 48 3.09 6.39 -35.14
C VAL A 48 3.11 5.32 -34.03
N TYR A 49 2.89 5.72 -32.78
CA TYR A 49 3.01 4.83 -31.62
C TYR A 49 1.67 4.32 -31.07
N ALA A 50 0.56 5.01 -31.30
CA ALA A 50 -0.71 4.65 -30.70
C ALA A 50 -1.92 5.03 -31.57
N ASP A 51 -2.99 4.28 -31.41
CA ASP A 51 -4.32 4.57 -31.96
C ASP A 51 -5.34 4.55 -30.82
N ILE A 52 -5.96 5.70 -30.51
CA ILE A 52 -6.92 5.81 -29.40
C ILE A 52 -8.34 5.84 -29.93
N HIS A 53 -9.16 4.88 -29.53
CA HIS A 53 -10.60 4.85 -29.76
C HIS A 53 -11.36 5.41 -28.54
N TYR A 54 -12.31 6.31 -28.77
CA TYR A 54 -13.08 6.99 -27.72
C TYR A 54 -14.51 7.36 -28.17
N ALA A 55 -15.43 7.55 -27.22
CA ALA A 55 -16.75 8.15 -27.46
C ALA A 55 -16.63 9.67 -27.64
N TYR A 56 -17.52 10.32 -28.42
CA TYR A 56 -17.36 11.74 -28.77
C TYR A 56 -17.19 12.66 -27.54
N LYS A 57 -17.93 12.37 -26.46
CA LYS A 57 -17.84 13.09 -25.18
C LYS A 57 -16.43 13.12 -24.58
N ASP A 58 -15.63 12.09 -24.83
CA ASP A 58 -14.29 11.92 -24.26
C ASP A 58 -13.17 12.50 -25.16
N ARG A 59 -13.52 13.26 -26.21
CA ARG A 59 -12.58 13.79 -27.21
C ARG A 59 -11.41 14.55 -26.59
N HIS A 60 -11.66 15.40 -25.60
CA HIS A 60 -10.59 16.18 -24.96
C HIS A 60 -9.62 15.29 -24.19
N THR A 61 -10.14 14.29 -23.47
CA THR A 61 -9.36 13.28 -22.76
C THR A 61 -8.52 12.46 -23.74
N ALA A 62 -9.13 11.96 -24.82
CA ALA A 62 -8.43 11.19 -25.85
C ALA A 62 -7.31 12.01 -26.53
N GLN A 63 -7.54 13.29 -26.79
CA GLN A 63 -6.52 14.21 -27.31
C GLN A 63 -5.36 14.42 -26.34
N ALA A 64 -5.61 14.47 -25.03
CA ALA A 64 -4.56 14.56 -24.03
C ALA A 64 -3.77 13.24 -23.95
N LEU A 65 -4.46 12.10 -23.95
CA LEU A 65 -3.84 10.78 -23.88
C LEU A 65 -2.99 10.47 -25.12
N ILE A 66 -3.42 10.81 -26.33
CA ILE A 66 -2.63 10.53 -27.54
C ILE A 66 -1.35 11.37 -27.59
N ARG A 67 -1.39 12.63 -27.12
CA ARG A 67 -0.19 13.47 -26.98
C ARG A 67 0.77 12.87 -25.95
N HIS A 68 0.24 12.44 -24.81
CA HIS A 68 1.02 11.77 -23.77
C HIS A 68 1.66 10.48 -24.30
N ALA A 69 0.86 9.57 -24.88
CA ALA A 69 1.30 8.29 -25.45
C ALA A 69 2.40 8.46 -26.50
N ASN A 70 2.30 9.48 -27.36
CA ASN A 70 3.30 9.77 -28.40
C ASN A 70 4.70 10.08 -27.83
N SER A 71 4.76 10.60 -26.59
CA SER A 71 6.02 10.82 -25.86
C SER A 71 6.37 9.68 -24.91
N ALA A 72 5.36 9.06 -24.28
CA ALA A 72 5.53 8.08 -23.23
C ALA A 72 6.00 6.72 -23.77
N ILE A 73 5.40 6.24 -24.86
CA ILE A 73 5.77 4.94 -25.46
C ILE A 73 7.27 4.89 -25.83
N PRO A 74 7.82 5.83 -26.62
CA PRO A 74 9.26 5.80 -26.94
C PRO A 74 10.14 6.04 -25.70
N ARG A 75 9.72 6.91 -24.76
CA ARG A 75 10.47 7.16 -23.51
C ARG A 75 10.58 5.90 -22.65
N ILE A 76 9.46 5.19 -22.42
CA ILE A 76 9.41 3.97 -21.62
C ILE A 76 10.20 2.87 -22.31
N ALA A 77 10.01 2.66 -23.62
CA ALA A 77 10.79 1.69 -24.39
C ALA A 77 12.30 1.97 -24.29
N GLN A 78 12.72 3.22 -24.48
CA GLN A 78 14.12 3.62 -24.36
C GLN A 78 14.67 3.42 -22.94
N THR A 79 13.89 3.74 -21.91
CA THR A 79 14.29 3.57 -20.50
C THR A 79 14.57 2.10 -20.18
N LEU A 80 13.86 1.18 -20.83
CA LEU A 80 14.04 -0.26 -20.66
C LEU A 80 15.04 -0.86 -21.68
N GLU A 81 15.61 -0.03 -22.57
CA GLU A 81 16.39 -0.44 -23.75
C GLU A 81 15.68 -1.49 -24.63
N LEU A 82 14.36 -1.33 -24.76
CA LEU A 82 13.49 -2.18 -25.56
C LEU A 82 12.96 -1.44 -26.79
N GLY A 83 12.50 -2.21 -27.77
CA GLY A 83 11.75 -1.66 -28.91
C GLY A 83 10.31 -1.32 -28.52
N SER A 84 9.81 -0.17 -28.96
CA SER A 84 8.40 0.17 -28.78
C SER A 84 7.47 -0.79 -29.52
N GLY A 85 7.88 -1.32 -30.68
CA GLY A 85 7.10 -2.25 -31.51
C GLY A 85 6.07 -1.55 -32.38
N SER A 86 5.03 -2.28 -32.79
CA SER A 86 3.92 -1.72 -33.57
C SER A 86 3.06 -0.76 -32.73
N ALA A 87 2.27 0.09 -33.39
CA ALA A 87 1.35 0.98 -32.71
C ALA A 87 0.43 0.21 -31.73
N MET A 88 0.22 0.78 -30.54
CA MET A 88 -0.67 0.22 -29.52
C MET A 88 -2.10 0.73 -29.74
N LYS A 89 -3.10 -0.14 -29.64
CA LYS A 89 -4.51 0.28 -29.70
C LYS A 89 -5.01 0.54 -28.29
N ILE A 90 -5.47 1.74 -28.03
CA ILE A 90 -5.93 2.19 -26.71
C ILE A 90 -7.43 2.46 -26.83
N TYR A 91 -8.24 1.86 -25.96
CA TYR A 91 -9.67 2.10 -25.93
C TYR A 91 -10.06 2.81 -24.64
N LEU A 92 -10.65 3.99 -24.78
CA LEU A 92 -11.22 4.74 -23.66
C LEU A 92 -12.69 4.37 -23.50
N MET A 93 -12.99 3.60 -22.47
CA MET A 93 -14.29 2.97 -22.25
C MET A 93 -15.25 3.92 -21.54
N PRO A 94 -16.38 4.30 -22.17
CA PRO A 94 -17.28 5.32 -21.64
C PRO A 94 -18.17 4.82 -20.50
N THR A 95 -18.32 3.51 -20.33
CA THR A 95 -19.15 2.87 -19.29
C THR A 95 -18.44 1.67 -18.65
N GLN A 96 -18.74 1.38 -17.37
CA GLN A 96 -18.22 0.19 -16.69
C GLN A 96 -18.59 -1.11 -17.43
N GLU A 97 -19.79 -1.16 -18.00
CA GLU A 97 -20.25 -2.31 -18.80
C GLU A 97 -19.37 -2.53 -20.04
N SER A 98 -19.06 -1.46 -20.79
CA SER A 98 -18.16 -1.55 -21.95
C SER A 98 -16.75 -1.98 -21.54
N PHE A 99 -16.26 -1.46 -20.41
CA PHE A 99 -14.95 -1.81 -19.87
C PHE A 99 -14.86 -3.29 -19.47
N SER A 100 -15.92 -3.87 -18.88
CA SER A 100 -15.89 -5.27 -18.47
C SER A 100 -16.22 -6.27 -19.59
N ARG A 101 -17.02 -5.89 -20.60
CA ARG A 101 -17.53 -6.82 -21.62
C ARG A 101 -16.77 -6.83 -22.94
N LEU A 102 -16.14 -5.73 -23.33
CA LEU A 102 -15.52 -5.60 -24.65
C LEU A 102 -14.04 -6.03 -24.67
N GLN A 103 -13.55 -6.55 -23.55
CA GLN A 103 -12.17 -7.01 -23.43
C GLN A 103 -12.01 -8.49 -23.80
N PRO A 104 -10.81 -8.90 -24.27
CA PRO A 104 -10.53 -10.29 -24.61
C PRO A 104 -10.76 -11.32 -23.49
N GLY A 105 -10.77 -10.92 -22.22
CA GLY A 105 -10.96 -11.82 -21.09
C GLY A 105 -11.49 -11.13 -19.84
N LYS A 106 -11.47 -11.83 -18.70
CA LYS A 106 -12.07 -11.35 -17.45
C LYS A 106 -11.26 -10.20 -16.83
N THR A 107 -11.94 -9.11 -16.56
CA THR A 107 -11.35 -7.91 -15.96
C THR A 107 -11.61 -7.87 -14.45
N PRO A 108 -10.63 -7.48 -13.63
CA PRO A 108 -10.89 -7.13 -12.23
C PRO A 108 -11.79 -5.90 -12.15
N ASP A 109 -12.85 -5.95 -11.33
CA ASP A 109 -13.80 -4.84 -11.17
C ASP A 109 -13.17 -3.57 -10.60
N TRP A 110 -11.99 -3.69 -10.01
CA TRP A 110 -11.22 -2.58 -9.44
C TRP A 110 -10.16 -2.02 -10.39
N ALA A 111 -9.88 -2.62 -11.56
CA ALA A 111 -8.77 -2.20 -12.41
C ALA A 111 -9.12 -0.96 -13.25
N ASP A 112 -8.37 0.12 -13.09
CA ASP A 112 -8.57 1.39 -13.80
C ASP A 112 -8.11 1.37 -15.26
N GLY A 113 -7.21 0.45 -15.57
CA GLY A 113 -6.68 0.13 -16.88
C GLY A 113 -6.34 -1.35 -16.94
N THR A 114 -6.20 -1.85 -18.17
CA THR A 114 -5.81 -3.24 -18.44
C THR A 114 -5.09 -3.31 -19.78
N ALA A 115 -3.92 -3.95 -19.80
CA ALA A 115 -3.14 -4.22 -21.00
C ALA A 115 -3.27 -5.68 -21.46
N TRP A 116 -3.12 -5.88 -22.77
CA TRP A 116 -3.10 -7.18 -23.44
C TRP A 116 -1.87 -7.22 -24.35
N PRO A 117 -0.69 -7.62 -23.82
CA PRO A 117 0.59 -7.45 -24.51
C PRO A 117 0.67 -8.13 -25.87
N ASP A 118 0.18 -9.36 -25.97
CA ASP A 118 0.18 -10.18 -27.19
C ASP A 118 -0.61 -9.53 -28.34
N LEU A 119 -1.60 -8.70 -27.99
CA LEU A 119 -2.48 -8.02 -28.95
C LEU A 119 -2.13 -6.54 -29.11
N GLY A 120 -1.23 -6.00 -28.27
CA GLY A 120 -0.94 -4.57 -28.23
C GLY A 120 -2.14 -3.70 -27.86
N LEU A 121 -3.08 -4.22 -27.05
CA LEU A 121 -4.31 -3.51 -26.67
C LEU A 121 -4.21 -2.98 -25.25
N ILE A 122 -4.70 -1.76 -25.03
CA ILE A 122 -4.88 -1.15 -23.71
C ILE A 122 -6.32 -0.70 -23.62
N PHE A 123 -6.96 -0.97 -22.49
CA PHE A 123 -8.29 -0.48 -22.17
C PHE A 123 -8.19 0.42 -20.93
N LEU A 124 -8.79 1.60 -20.99
CA LEU A 124 -8.80 2.57 -19.91
C LEU A 124 -10.25 2.96 -19.60
N ARG A 125 -10.58 3.10 -18.32
CA ARG A 125 -11.86 3.69 -17.92
C ARG A 125 -11.88 5.19 -18.20
N SER A 126 -12.98 5.71 -18.74
CA SER A 126 -13.13 7.16 -18.92
C SER A 126 -13.20 7.88 -17.56
N PRO A 127 -12.83 9.18 -17.50
CA PRO A 127 -12.86 9.94 -16.24
C PRO A 127 -14.20 9.89 -15.51
N ASP A 128 -15.32 9.89 -16.24
CA ASP A 128 -16.67 9.90 -15.69
C ASP A 128 -17.04 8.65 -14.88
N ILE A 129 -16.36 7.52 -15.14
CA ILE A 129 -16.66 6.21 -14.52
C ILE A 129 -15.59 5.79 -13.50
N ARG A 130 -14.67 6.71 -13.18
CA ARG A 130 -13.64 6.54 -12.14
C ARG A 130 -14.12 7.15 -10.83
N ASP A 131 -13.62 6.65 -9.71
CA ASP A 131 -14.08 7.03 -8.35
C ASP A 131 -13.50 8.35 -7.82
N GLY A 132 -12.80 9.12 -8.66
CA GLY A 132 -12.23 10.44 -8.34
C GLY A 132 -11.06 10.41 -7.36
N ARG A 133 -10.73 9.23 -6.81
CA ARG A 133 -9.55 8.98 -5.96
C ARG A 133 -8.45 8.24 -6.71
N SER A 134 -8.71 7.97 -7.97
CA SER A 134 -7.88 7.23 -8.87
C SER A 134 -6.65 8.03 -9.31
N ASP A 135 -5.57 7.33 -9.62
CA ASP A 135 -4.37 7.95 -10.18
C ASP A 135 -4.68 8.68 -11.50
N PRO A 136 -3.88 9.69 -11.89
CA PRO A 136 -4.04 10.36 -13.17
C PRO A 136 -4.08 9.36 -14.32
N LEU A 137 -4.99 9.54 -15.29
CA LEU A 137 -5.15 8.58 -16.38
C LEU A 137 -3.88 8.39 -17.23
N THR A 138 -3.02 9.41 -17.28
CA THR A 138 -1.69 9.33 -17.90
C THR A 138 -0.73 8.42 -17.14
N GLN A 139 -0.81 8.38 -15.81
CA GLN A 139 -0.03 7.46 -14.97
C GLN A 139 -0.51 6.02 -15.17
N VAL A 140 -1.83 5.80 -15.17
CA VAL A 140 -2.41 4.48 -15.51
C VAL A 140 -1.98 4.05 -16.91
N LEU A 141 -2.00 4.97 -17.89
CA LEU A 141 -1.53 4.65 -19.24
C LEU A 141 -0.04 4.28 -19.28
N ASP A 142 0.83 4.98 -18.55
CA ASP A 142 2.26 4.65 -18.47
C ASP A 142 2.48 3.26 -17.87
N HIS A 143 1.67 2.90 -16.86
CA HIS A 143 1.65 1.56 -16.27
C HIS A 143 1.29 0.49 -17.33
N GLU A 144 0.18 0.68 -18.05
CA GLU A 144 -0.26 -0.27 -19.07
C GLU A 144 0.70 -0.35 -20.27
N ILE A 145 1.33 0.76 -20.66
CA ILE A 145 2.38 0.77 -21.69
C ILE A 145 3.55 -0.12 -21.28
N ALA A 146 3.98 -0.08 -20.01
CA ALA A 146 5.07 -0.90 -19.50
C ALA A 146 4.79 -2.40 -19.71
N HIS A 147 3.56 -2.83 -19.44
CA HIS A 147 3.12 -4.21 -19.67
C HIS A 147 3.20 -4.62 -21.14
N ILE A 148 2.75 -3.76 -22.07
CA ILE A 148 2.86 -4.03 -23.51
C ILE A 148 4.32 -4.14 -23.94
N VAL A 149 5.15 -3.18 -23.55
CA VAL A 149 6.58 -3.14 -23.93
C VAL A 149 7.33 -4.36 -23.39
N LEU A 150 7.10 -4.74 -22.12
CA LEU A 150 7.70 -5.93 -21.53
C LEU A 150 7.19 -7.22 -22.17
N GLY A 151 5.87 -7.35 -22.39
CA GLY A 151 5.32 -8.54 -23.01
C GLY A 151 5.87 -8.76 -24.42
N ARG A 152 6.01 -7.69 -25.22
CA ARG A 152 6.65 -7.76 -26.55
C ARG A 152 8.09 -8.27 -26.49
N ALA A 153 8.85 -7.88 -25.47
CA ALA A 153 10.24 -8.35 -25.31
C ALA A 153 10.30 -9.85 -25.00
N PHE A 154 9.34 -10.39 -24.23
CA PHE A 154 9.30 -11.81 -23.87
C PHE A 154 8.65 -12.67 -24.97
N GLY A 155 7.81 -12.08 -25.82
CA GLY A 155 7.03 -12.78 -26.84
C GLY A 155 6.04 -13.74 -26.18
N ASP A 156 5.94 -14.97 -26.69
CA ASP A 156 5.02 -16.00 -26.19
C ASP A 156 5.33 -16.53 -24.78
N ARG A 157 6.40 -16.04 -24.13
CA ARG A 157 6.82 -16.49 -22.80
C ARG A 157 6.19 -15.62 -21.72
N PRO A 158 5.79 -16.21 -20.59
CA PRO A 158 5.27 -15.44 -19.47
C PRO A 158 6.37 -14.55 -18.89
N VAL A 159 6.06 -13.27 -18.73
CA VAL A 159 6.88 -12.36 -17.93
C VAL A 159 6.60 -12.63 -16.45
N PRO A 160 7.62 -12.75 -15.59
CA PRO A 160 7.38 -12.88 -14.15
C PRO A 160 6.62 -11.68 -13.61
N ARG A 161 5.59 -11.94 -12.80
CA ARG A 161 4.67 -10.90 -12.33
C ARG A 161 5.35 -9.78 -11.54
N TRP A 162 6.31 -10.13 -10.68
CA TRP A 162 7.10 -9.13 -9.95
C TRP A 162 7.83 -8.17 -10.91
N LEU A 163 8.35 -8.68 -12.04
CA LEU A 163 9.06 -7.86 -13.01
C LEU A 163 8.09 -6.93 -13.77
N GLN A 164 6.95 -7.45 -14.22
CA GLN A 164 5.92 -6.63 -14.88
C GLN A 164 5.49 -5.48 -13.98
N GLU A 165 5.09 -5.80 -12.76
CA GLU A 165 4.42 -4.87 -11.86
C GLU A 165 5.43 -3.89 -11.27
N GLY A 166 6.63 -4.39 -10.89
CA GLY A 166 7.71 -3.53 -10.42
C GLY A 166 8.13 -2.52 -11.47
N VAL A 167 8.36 -2.95 -12.72
CA VAL A 167 8.71 -2.02 -13.81
C VAL A 167 7.59 -1.03 -14.09
N ALA A 168 6.34 -1.51 -14.17
CA ALA A 168 5.18 -0.66 -14.42
C ALA A 168 5.05 0.45 -13.37
N GLN A 169 5.19 0.12 -12.07
CA GLN A 169 5.15 1.08 -10.97
C GLN A 169 6.30 2.11 -11.02
N ILE A 170 7.50 1.71 -11.47
CA ILE A 170 8.63 2.63 -11.59
C ILE A 170 8.43 3.60 -12.75
N VAL A 171 8.03 3.11 -13.93
CA VAL A 171 7.92 3.97 -15.12
C VAL A 171 6.67 4.84 -15.09
N SER A 172 5.61 4.42 -14.39
CA SER A 172 4.41 5.22 -14.17
C SER A 172 4.56 6.22 -13.02
N GLY A 173 5.57 6.06 -12.15
CA GLY A 173 5.77 6.91 -10.99
C GLY A 173 4.83 6.60 -9.81
N GLU A 174 4.26 5.40 -9.76
CA GLU A 174 3.48 4.90 -8.61
C GLU A 174 4.35 4.54 -7.40
N HIS A 175 5.65 4.35 -7.62
CA HIS A 175 6.60 4.21 -6.53
C HIS A 175 6.77 5.55 -5.80
N GLY A 176 6.18 5.63 -4.60
CA GLY A 176 6.19 6.81 -3.76
C GLY A 176 5.77 6.48 -2.32
N HIS A 177 5.14 7.43 -1.63
CA HIS A 177 4.81 7.32 -0.21
C HIS A 177 4.06 6.04 0.17
N ARG A 178 3.12 5.59 -0.67
CA ARG A 178 2.34 4.36 -0.45
C ARG A 178 3.20 3.10 -0.47
N THR A 179 4.15 3.01 -1.41
CA THR A 179 5.10 1.89 -1.47
C THR A 179 5.93 1.84 -0.19
N VAL A 180 6.42 3.01 0.24
CA VAL A 180 7.15 3.14 1.50
C VAL A 180 6.31 2.71 2.70
N ASP A 181 5.04 3.12 2.80
CA ASP A 181 4.16 2.73 3.91
C ASP A 181 3.95 1.22 3.99
N VAL A 182 3.70 0.57 2.85
CA VAL A 182 3.49 -0.88 2.77
C VAL A 182 4.76 -1.65 3.16
N LEU A 183 5.93 -1.23 2.65
CA LEU A 183 7.21 -1.85 3.02
C LEU A 183 7.53 -1.68 4.50
N SER A 184 7.27 -0.50 5.05
CA SER A 184 7.49 -0.19 6.47
C SER A 184 6.66 -1.11 7.37
N GLN A 185 5.41 -1.36 7.00
CA GLN A 185 4.53 -2.28 7.73
C GLN A 185 5.00 -3.74 7.61
N GLY A 186 5.42 -4.15 6.41
CA GLY A 186 5.98 -5.50 6.17
C GLY A 186 7.27 -5.77 6.94
N LEU A 187 8.13 -4.75 7.07
CA LEU A 187 9.37 -4.82 7.88
C LEU A 187 9.07 -5.02 9.37
N LEU A 188 8.12 -4.27 9.94
CA LEU A 188 7.74 -4.43 11.35
C LEU A 188 7.11 -5.80 11.66
N GLY A 189 6.38 -6.37 10.70
CA GLY A 189 5.68 -7.65 10.86
C GLY A 189 6.51 -8.89 10.51
N ASP A 190 7.74 -8.73 10.02
CA ASP A 190 8.55 -9.81 9.41
C ASP A 190 7.79 -10.57 8.30
N GLU A 191 7.03 -9.83 7.49
CA GLU A 191 6.15 -10.40 6.44
C GLU A 191 6.75 -10.34 5.03
N LEU A 192 7.98 -9.82 4.88
CA LEU A 192 8.63 -9.65 3.58
C LEU A 192 8.82 -10.99 2.85
N LEU A 193 8.39 -11.05 1.59
CA LEU A 193 8.64 -12.19 0.71
C LEU A 193 10.09 -12.23 0.25
N SER A 194 10.72 -13.40 0.20
CA SER A 194 12.05 -13.53 -0.41
C SER A 194 11.99 -13.26 -1.91
N LEU A 195 13.10 -12.82 -2.53
CA LEU A 195 13.17 -12.69 -3.99
C LEU A 195 12.81 -14.00 -4.73
N GLN A 196 13.11 -15.15 -4.12
CA GLN A 196 12.73 -16.44 -4.66
C GLN A 196 11.20 -16.64 -4.62
N GLU A 197 10.53 -16.30 -3.52
CA GLU A 197 9.06 -16.37 -3.41
C GLU A 197 8.38 -15.41 -4.39
N LEU A 198 8.85 -14.16 -4.52
CA LEU A 198 8.33 -13.19 -5.49
C LEU A 198 8.39 -13.72 -6.93
N THR A 199 9.42 -14.50 -7.24
CA THR A 199 9.61 -15.09 -8.58
C THR A 199 8.66 -16.25 -8.84
N HIS A 200 8.37 -17.09 -7.85
CA HIS A 200 7.64 -18.35 -8.06
C HIS A 200 6.15 -18.27 -7.71
N ARG A 201 5.77 -17.47 -6.71
CA ARG A 201 4.40 -17.48 -6.17
C ARG A 201 3.98 -16.10 -5.69
N PHE A 202 3.21 -15.42 -6.54
CA PHE A 202 2.56 -14.18 -6.12
C PHE A 202 1.38 -14.49 -5.17
N PRO A 203 1.22 -13.75 -4.05
CA PRO A 203 0.15 -14.02 -3.09
C PRO A 203 -1.26 -13.76 -3.67
N ASN A 204 -2.23 -14.56 -3.21
CA ASN A 204 -3.66 -14.33 -3.46
C ASN A 204 -4.32 -13.46 -2.38
N ASP A 205 -3.74 -13.42 -1.17
CA ASP A 205 -4.22 -12.55 -0.09
C ASP A 205 -3.98 -11.08 -0.49
N PRO A 206 -5.00 -10.20 -0.46
CA PRO A 206 -4.88 -8.84 -0.97
C PRO A 206 -3.77 -8.02 -0.30
N ARG A 207 -3.59 -8.16 1.02
CA ARG A 207 -2.54 -7.44 1.76
C ARG A 207 -1.15 -7.95 1.41
N ARG A 208 -0.94 -9.28 1.38
CA ARG A 208 0.34 -9.85 0.93
C ARG A 208 0.62 -9.56 -0.54
N ALA A 209 -0.39 -9.46 -1.40
CA ALA A 209 -0.23 -9.07 -2.79
C ALA A 209 0.22 -7.60 -2.92
N GLN A 210 -0.37 -6.69 -2.13
CA GLN A 210 0.09 -5.30 -2.04
C GLN A 210 1.55 -5.21 -1.59
N LEU A 211 1.93 -6.01 -0.59
CA LEU A 211 3.33 -6.10 -0.16
C LEU A 211 4.23 -6.62 -1.27
N ALA A 212 3.83 -7.67 -1.99
CA ALA A 212 4.59 -8.20 -3.11
C ALA A 212 4.77 -7.18 -4.25
N TYR A 213 3.76 -6.36 -4.55
CA TYR A 213 3.89 -5.25 -5.50
C TYR A 213 4.89 -4.20 -5.03
N ALA A 214 4.74 -3.74 -3.78
CA ALA A 214 5.65 -2.77 -3.18
C ALA A 214 7.12 -3.26 -3.20
N GLN A 215 7.34 -4.52 -2.82
CA GLN A 215 8.66 -5.16 -2.88
C GLN A 215 9.20 -5.26 -4.31
N SER A 216 8.32 -5.51 -5.28
CA SER A 216 8.70 -5.61 -6.68
C SER A 216 9.25 -4.28 -7.21
N ALA A 217 8.54 -3.17 -6.97
CA ALA A 217 9.00 -1.84 -7.38
C ALA A 217 10.30 -1.45 -6.65
N ASP A 218 10.36 -1.68 -5.35
CA ASP A 218 11.52 -1.34 -4.53
C ASP A 218 12.78 -2.14 -4.95
N PHE A 219 12.63 -3.43 -5.21
CA PHE A 219 13.73 -4.25 -5.71
C PHE A 219 14.25 -3.76 -7.07
N ILE A 220 13.38 -3.27 -7.95
CA ILE A 220 13.78 -2.68 -9.24
C ILE A 220 14.58 -1.39 -9.01
N VAL A 221 14.19 -0.56 -8.04
CA VAL A 221 14.93 0.66 -7.66
C VAL A 221 16.30 0.30 -7.11
N PHE A 222 16.35 -0.61 -6.14
CA PHE A 222 17.59 -1.15 -5.57
C PHE A 222 18.53 -1.66 -6.66
N LEU A 223 18.04 -2.49 -7.58
CA LEU A 223 18.87 -3.05 -8.65
C LEU A 223 19.50 -1.94 -9.51
N ARG A 224 18.73 -0.90 -9.86
CA ARG A 224 19.20 0.22 -10.69
C ARG A 224 20.17 1.15 -9.95
N GLN A 225 19.95 1.37 -8.65
CA GLN A 225 20.78 2.26 -7.83
C GLN A 225 22.10 1.59 -7.46
N THR A 226 22.06 0.32 -7.06
CA THR A 226 23.22 -0.43 -6.55
C THR A 226 24.09 -0.98 -7.68
N TYR A 227 23.48 -1.46 -8.78
CA TYR A 227 24.19 -2.12 -9.88
C TYR A 227 24.21 -1.29 -11.17
N GLY A 228 23.70 -0.06 -11.12
CA GLY A 228 23.71 0.90 -12.22
C GLY A 228 22.50 0.80 -13.15
N ALA A 229 22.32 1.85 -13.95
CA ALA A 229 21.12 2.03 -14.80
C ALA A 229 20.87 0.87 -15.78
N ASN A 230 21.93 0.20 -16.25
CA ASN A 230 21.85 -0.88 -17.25
C ASN A 230 21.55 -2.25 -16.63
N ALA A 231 21.54 -2.37 -15.30
CA ALA A 231 21.28 -3.65 -14.63
C ALA A 231 19.87 -4.19 -14.96
N LEU A 232 18.86 -3.32 -14.93
CA LEU A 232 17.48 -3.68 -15.25
C LEU A 232 17.30 -4.07 -16.73
N PRO A 233 17.70 -3.24 -17.72
CA PRO A 233 17.64 -3.63 -19.13
C PRO A 233 18.35 -4.97 -19.43
N LYS A 234 19.53 -5.18 -18.84
CA LYS A 234 20.26 -6.44 -19.00
C LYS A 234 19.51 -7.62 -18.38
N LEU A 235 18.91 -7.45 -17.20
CA LEU A 235 18.07 -8.48 -16.56
C LEU A 235 16.88 -8.86 -17.44
N ILE A 236 16.14 -7.85 -17.92
CA ILE A 236 15.01 -8.03 -18.83
C ILE A 236 15.46 -8.79 -20.07
N SER A 237 16.53 -8.34 -20.74
CA SER A 237 17.06 -8.97 -21.96
C SER A 237 17.46 -10.42 -21.73
N MET A 238 18.15 -10.75 -20.63
CA MET A 238 18.54 -12.13 -20.33
C MET A 238 17.33 -13.04 -20.08
N MET A 239 16.36 -12.57 -19.29
CA MET A 239 15.14 -13.34 -18.99
C MET A 239 14.25 -13.50 -20.23
N ALA A 240 14.13 -12.43 -21.03
CA ALA A 240 13.55 -12.46 -22.37
C ALA A 240 14.37 -13.31 -23.36
N ASN A 241 15.55 -13.82 -23.00
CA ASN A 241 16.29 -14.83 -23.79
C ASN A 241 16.31 -16.20 -23.09
N ASN A 242 15.29 -16.48 -22.28
CA ASN A 242 15.06 -17.77 -21.62
C ASN A 242 16.11 -18.12 -20.55
N GLN A 243 16.87 -17.13 -20.08
CA GLN A 243 17.76 -17.33 -18.93
C GLN A 243 16.96 -17.27 -17.64
N SER A 244 17.25 -18.19 -16.71
CA SER A 244 16.59 -18.19 -15.41
C SER A 244 16.93 -16.92 -14.61
N PHE A 245 16.01 -16.48 -13.74
CA PHE A 245 16.24 -15.32 -12.88
C PHE A 245 17.56 -15.44 -12.09
N GLY A 246 17.85 -16.61 -11.53
CA GLY A 246 19.08 -16.83 -10.76
C GLY A 246 20.35 -16.76 -11.58
N TYR A 247 20.33 -17.26 -12.83
CA TYR A 247 21.45 -17.11 -13.74
C TYR A 247 21.66 -15.65 -14.14
N SER A 248 20.58 -14.94 -14.48
CA SER A 248 20.62 -13.55 -14.89
C SER A 248 21.13 -12.64 -13.77
N ILE A 249 20.64 -12.82 -12.54
CA ILE A 249 21.13 -12.09 -11.37
C ILE A 249 22.61 -12.34 -11.15
N ARG A 250 23.06 -13.60 -11.13
CA ARG A 250 24.48 -13.91 -10.94
C ARG A 250 25.37 -13.27 -12.01
N ASN A 251 24.91 -13.18 -13.26
CA ASN A 251 25.67 -12.54 -14.34
C ASN A 251 25.76 -11.01 -14.20
N ILE A 252 24.76 -10.38 -13.58
CA ILE A 252 24.67 -8.93 -13.43
C ILE A 252 25.37 -8.46 -12.17
N THR A 253 25.15 -9.16 -11.06
CA THR A 253 25.57 -8.73 -9.71
C THR A 253 26.78 -9.51 -9.18
N GLY A 254 27.08 -10.68 -9.77
CA GLY A 254 28.04 -11.65 -9.22
C GLY A 254 27.49 -12.48 -8.06
N LYS A 255 26.25 -12.24 -7.63
CA LYS A 255 25.65 -12.82 -6.42
C LYS A 255 24.62 -13.90 -6.72
N THR A 256 24.42 -14.81 -5.79
CA THR A 256 23.25 -15.69 -5.75
C THR A 256 21.98 -14.88 -5.48
N ILE A 257 20.81 -15.46 -5.77
CA ILE A 257 19.52 -14.85 -5.39
C ILE A 257 19.46 -14.60 -3.88
N HIS A 258 19.96 -15.53 -3.07
CA HIS A 258 19.93 -15.42 -1.62
C HIS A 258 20.83 -14.29 -1.09
N GLU A 259 22.06 -14.19 -1.59
CA GLU A 259 22.96 -13.09 -1.22
C GLU A 259 22.40 -11.73 -1.64
N LEU A 260 21.74 -11.65 -2.82
CA LEU A 260 21.09 -10.42 -3.26
C LEU A 260 19.87 -10.07 -2.42
N ASP A 261 19.05 -11.05 -2.04
CA ASP A 261 17.89 -10.87 -1.15
C ASP A 261 18.34 -10.33 0.21
N MET A 262 19.42 -10.89 0.77
CA MET A 262 20.00 -10.41 2.03
C MET A 262 20.54 -8.98 1.93
N GLU A 263 21.22 -8.64 0.83
CA GLU A 263 21.73 -7.28 0.61
C GLU A 263 20.61 -6.26 0.46
N TRP A 264 19.62 -6.56 -0.38
CA TRP A 264 18.45 -5.70 -0.58
C TRP A 264 17.66 -5.49 0.72
N ARG A 265 17.41 -6.56 1.48
CA ARG A 265 16.74 -6.47 2.78
C ARG A 265 17.57 -5.71 3.81
N GLY A 266 18.91 -5.84 3.75
CA GLY A 266 19.83 -5.08 4.58
C GLY A 266 19.64 -3.58 4.38
N GLU A 267 19.63 -3.12 3.13
CA GLU A 267 19.39 -1.71 2.78
C GLU A 267 18.02 -1.21 3.28
N LEU A 268 16.98 -2.03 3.11
CA LEU A 268 15.65 -1.73 3.65
C LEU A 268 15.64 -1.62 5.19
N SER A 269 16.38 -2.47 5.90
CA SER A 269 16.44 -2.43 7.36
C SER A 269 17.32 -1.31 7.92
N ASP A 270 18.39 -0.94 7.20
CA ASP A 270 19.27 0.17 7.55
C ASP A 270 18.58 1.53 7.35
N SER A 271 17.62 1.57 6.44
CA SER A 271 16.70 2.69 6.35
C SER A 271 15.81 2.75 7.61
N LEU A 272 15.62 3.93 8.20
CA LEU A 272 14.72 4.13 9.35
C LEU A 272 13.22 3.89 9.00
N LEU A 273 12.93 3.27 7.86
CA LEU A 273 11.58 2.96 7.38
C LEU A 273 10.82 2.06 8.34
N TRP A 274 11.48 1.10 8.99
CA TRP A 274 10.84 0.23 9.98
C TRP A 274 10.27 1.01 11.18
N LEU A 275 10.80 2.21 11.49
CA LEU A 275 10.26 3.07 12.54
C LEU A 275 9.01 3.84 12.10
N LYS A 276 8.81 4.06 10.80
CA LYS A 276 7.72 4.91 10.27
C LYS A 276 6.34 4.55 10.83
N PRO A 277 5.93 3.28 10.95
CA PRO A 277 4.60 2.95 11.46
C PRO A 277 4.44 3.25 12.97
N LEU A 278 5.54 3.32 13.73
CA LEU A 278 5.51 3.72 15.14
C LEU A 278 5.17 5.21 15.31
N PHE A 279 5.45 6.01 14.29
CA PHE A 279 5.14 7.45 14.24
C PHE A 279 3.87 7.78 13.45
N SER A 280 3.01 6.79 13.18
CA SER A 280 1.71 7.04 12.54
C SER A 280 0.74 7.76 13.49
N ASP A 281 -0.16 8.59 12.95
CA ASP A 281 -1.18 9.30 13.73
C ASP A 281 -1.99 8.34 14.61
N THR A 282 -2.34 7.17 14.06
CA THR A 282 -3.10 6.15 14.79
C THR A 282 -2.33 5.59 15.99
N THR A 283 -1.04 5.30 15.84
CA THR A 283 -0.19 4.79 16.93
C THR A 283 0.03 5.86 17.98
N LEU A 284 0.29 7.11 17.57
CA LEU A 284 0.46 8.23 18.48
C LEU A 284 -0.81 8.52 19.29
N LEU A 285 -1.99 8.48 18.65
CA LEU A 285 -3.28 8.62 19.33
C LEU A 285 -3.54 7.45 20.29
N ALA A 286 -3.20 6.21 19.91
CA ALA A 286 -3.34 5.06 20.78
C ALA A 286 -2.45 5.16 22.03
N VAL A 287 -1.18 5.54 21.86
CA VAL A 287 -0.23 5.76 22.95
C VAL A 287 -0.68 6.93 23.83
N GLY A 288 -1.09 8.06 23.23
CA GLY A 288 -1.63 9.20 23.95
C GLY A 288 -2.89 8.83 24.75
N GLY A 289 -3.80 8.06 24.15
CA GLY A 289 -4.99 7.52 24.79
C GLY A 289 -4.64 6.62 25.98
N LEU A 290 -3.64 5.75 25.85
CA LEU A 290 -3.14 4.93 26.94
C LEU A 290 -2.61 5.79 28.10
N PHE A 291 -1.82 6.83 27.81
CA PHE A 291 -1.36 7.77 28.84
C PHE A 291 -2.51 8.52 29.52
N LEU A 292 -3.55 8.90 28.78
CA LEU A 292 -4.75 9.52 29.35
C LEU A 292 -5.51 8.55 30.28
N VAL A 293 -5.67 7.29 29.88
CA VAL A 293 -6.30 6.25 30.71
C VAL A 293 -5.49 6.00 31.98
N LEU A 294 -4.16 5.84 31.86
CA LEU A 294 -3.27 5.65 33.01
C LEU A 294 -3.29 6.88 33.93
N GLY A 295 -3.26 8.08 33.37
CA GLY A 295 -3.37 9.34 34.11
C GLY A 295 -4.71 9.46 34.84
N PHE A 296 -5.81 9.12 34.18
CA PHE A 296 -7.15 9.11 34.79
C PHE A 296 -7.27 8.07 35.89
N ALA A 297 -6.79 6.84 35.67
CA ALA A 297 -6.78 5.77 36.67
C ALA A 297 -5.95 6.17 37.90
N ARG A 298 -4.77 6.77 37.69
CA ARG A 298 -3.90 7.26 38.77
C ARG A 298 -4.56 8.41 39.54
N LYS A 299 -5.19 9.36 38.85
CA LYS A 299 -5.98 10.46 39.46
C LYS A 299 -7.19 9.93 40.23
N HIS A 300 -7.89 8.93 39.69
CA HIS A 300 -9.04 8.30 40.31
C HIS A 300 -8.64 7.55 41.59
N LYS A 301 -7.58 6.74 41.55
CA LYS A 301 -7.02 6.07 42.75
C LYS A 301 -6.64 7.08 43.83
N LYS A 302 -5.97 8.19 43.46
CA LYS A 302 -5.59 9.24 44.42
C LYS A 302 -6.82 9.93 45.04
N ARG A 303 -7.85 10.23 44.24
CA ARG A 303 -9.11 10.82 44.72
C ARG A 303 -9.88 9.86 45.62
N TYR A 304 -9.91 8.58 45.28
CA TYR A 304 -10.55 7.54 46.10
C TYR A 304 -9.85 7.41 47.46
N ALA A 305 -8.52 7.32 47.48
CA ALA A 305 -7.73 7.28 48.71
C ALA A 305 -7.94 8.52 49.59
N TYR A 306 -7.94 9.73 48.99
CA TYR A 306 -8.19 10.97 49.71
C TYR A 306 -9.61 11.05 50.30
N ARG A 307 -10.63 10.59 49.57
CA ARG A 307 -12.01 10.52 50.06
C ARG A 307 -12.13 9.56 51.25
N ASN A 308 -11.51 8.39 51.18
CA ASN A 308 -11.55 7.42 52.28
C ASN A 308 -10.85 7.96 53.53
N GLN A 309 -9.71 8.63 53.38
CA GLN A 309 -9.03 9.27 54.51
C GLN A 309 -9.89 10.37 55.16
N GLN A 310 -10.64 11.14 54.37
CA GLN A 310 -11.57 12.13 54.94
C GLN A 310 -12.76 11.48 55.67
N VAL A 311 -13.27 10.34 55.18
CA VAL A 311 -14.34 9.59 55.85
C VAL A 311 -13.84 9.02 57.17
N GLU A 312 -12.68 8.37 57.18
CA GLU A 312 -12.04 7.85 58.42
C GLU A 312 -11.80 8.98 59.44
N GLN A 313 -11.26 10.12 59.00
CA GLN A 313 -11.07 11.27 59.89
C GLN A 313 -12.39 11.76 60.49
N ARG A 314 -13.45 11.89 59.68
CA ARG A 314 -14.78 12.29 60.17
C ARG A 314 -15.34 11.30 61.17
N GLU A 315 -15.22 10.00 60.91
CA GLU A 315 -15.67 8.95 61.83
C GLU A 315 -14.92 9.03 63.17
N VAL A 316 -13.59 9.23 63.15
CA VAL A 316 -12.78 9.43 64.36
C VAL A 316 -13.21 10.68 65.14
N TYR A 317 -13.43 11.81 64.45
CA TYR A 317 -13.92 13.03 65.09
C TYR A 317 -15.30 12.82 65.72
N GLU A 318 -16.24 12.17 65.03
CA GLU A 318 -17.57 11.87 65.56
C GLU A 318 -17.52 10.92 66.78
N MET A 319 -16.61 9.94 66.78
CA MET A 319 -16.37 9.06 67.92
C MET A 319 -15.85 9.84 69.14
N LEU A 320 -14.82 10.67 68.95
CA LEU A 320 -14.26 11.51 70.01
C LEU A 320 -15.31 12.45 70.61
N GLU A 321 -16.13 13.07 69.78
CA GLU A 321 -17.22 13.91 70.26
C GLU A 321 -18.26 13.12 71.08
N ARG A 322 -18.60 11.89 70.66
CA ARG A 322 -19.51 11.02 71.44
C ARG A 322 -18.89 10.66 72.80
N GLU A 323 -17.60 10.36 72.82
CA GLU A 323 -16.88 10.02 74.05
C GLU A 323 -16.76 11.21 75.00
N LEU A 324 -16.41 12.39 74.47
CA LEU A 324 -16.39 13.65 75.22
C LEU A 324 -17.77 14.02 75.79
N ARG A 325 -18.85 13.84 75.02
CA ARG A 325 -20.23 14.05 75.51
C ARG A 325 -20.60 13.12 76.66
N ASN A 326 -20.03 11.92 76.69
CA ASN A 326 -20.28 10.93 77.73
C ASN A 326 -19.28 11.00 78.90
N TRP A 327 -18.26 11.86 78.81
CA TRP A 327 -17.20 11.99 79.80
C TRP A 327 -17.66 12.81 81.02
N LYS A 328 -17.54 12.24 82.22
CA LYS A 328 -17.81 12.93 83.50
C LYS A 328 -16.50 13.10 84.28
N PRO A 329 -16.01 14.33 84.51
CA PRO A 329 -14.81 14.54 85.31
C PRO A 329 -15.10 14.25 86.79
N SER A 330 -14.32 13.35 87.38
CA SER A 330 -14.35 13.07 88.81
C SER A 330 -13.20 13.80 89.53
N TYR A 331 -13.55 14.60 90.54
CA TYR A 331 -12.71 15.17 91.61
C TYR A 331 -11.99 16.52 91.37
N LEU A 332 -12.61 17.59 91.88
CA LEU A 332 -11.93 18.80 92.38
C LEU A 332 -12.35 18.99 93.84
N SER A 333 -11.50 18.55 94.77
CA SER A 333 -11.63 18.85 96.20
C SER A 333 -10.22 18.98 96.77
N TYR A 334 -9.60 20.15 96.60
CA TYR A 334 -8.38 20.50 97.31
C TYR A 334 -8.73 21.44 98.46
N PRO A 335 -8.39 21.12 99.73
CA PRO A 335 -8.47 22.08 100.82
C PRO A 335 -7.32 23.11 100.73
N PRO A 336 -7.51 24.34 101.24
CA PRO A 336 -6.57 25.45 101.02
C PRO A 336 -5.28 25.33 101.84
N PRO A 337 -4.13 25.78 101.32
CA PRO A 337 -2.85 25.79 102.05
C PRO A 337 -2.74 26.94 103.07
N ALA A 338 -2.12 26.66 104.22
CA ALA A 338 -1.81 27.62 105.29
C ALA A 338 -0.54 28.43 105.01
N THR A 339 -0.52 29.68 105.47
CA THR A 339 0.55 30.70 105.37
C THR A 339 1.29 30.88 106.73
N PRO A 340 2.17 31.88 106.96
CA PRO A 340 3.62 31.86 106.67
C PRO A 340 4.54 32.23 107.88
N TRP A 341 5.86 32.10 107.66
CA TRP A 341 7.04 32.62 108.40
C TRP A 341 7.60 31.91 109.65
N SER A 342 8.86 31.50 109.52
CA SER A 342 9.99 32.06 110.30
C SER A 342 11.26 32.00 109.47
#